data_AF-A0A956S9B3-F1
#
_entry.id   AF-A0A956S9B3-F1
#
_cell.length_a   1.000
_cell.length_b   1.000
_cell.length_c   1.000
_cell.angle_alpha   90.00
_cell.angle_beta   90.00
_cell.angle_gamma   90.00
#
_symmetry.space_group_name_H-M   'P 1'
#
loop_
_entity.id
_entity.type
_entity.pdbx_description
1 polymer ?
#
loop_
_entity_poly.entity_id
_entity_poly.type
_entity_poly.pdbx_seq_one_letter_code
_entity_poly.pdbx_strand_id
1 'polypeptide(L)'
;SSVGALEEEIADTLRRLERRNARLGALTQGETATVDDTKRSLPADTELVEYFVGPRGSWAIVVDREGSRSVQLPVGRDELRGAVSRLRFQIEKRAIGDEYARPRERLLLEGVSRHLDSLAEKIWAPLELRARRVVVVPHGSLHFVPFAALPVGNGESVVDRHVVSALPSASCRRFVARGPRHRDDPRVLAVASHAGDLPGADREVARVRKAFARGRMLRGPRATWSAFRDEAARADVIHVATHGLFRHDDPGLSALLLADGWVRVADLLSLRLDADLVSLSACQSGRVEVSGGDEMVGLCRGFLHAGARSLLVSLWPVDDRVTEALMGAFYRTLRTHGDPAEALAAAMRLTRAEWPHPFHWAPFFTVSWPRRRPAATPAGRSNG
;
A
#
# COMPACT_ATOMS: atom_id res chain seq x y z
N SER A 1 -41.56 -0.99 7.08
CA SER A 1 -41.24 -2.41 6.82
C SER A 1 -40.87 -2.73 5.36
N SER A 2 -40.31 -1.79 4.60
CA SER A 2 -39.95 -1.99 3.17
C SER A 2 -38.44 -1.97 2.90
N VAL A 3 -37.63 -1.43 3.81
CA VAL A 3 -36.17 -1.32 3.63
C VAL A 3 -35.46 -2.61 4.06
N GLY A 4 -35.84 -3.19 5.21
CA GLY A 4 -35.26 -4.45 5.68
C GLY A 4 -35.52 -5.66 4.77
N ALA A 5 -36.67 -5.68 4.08
CA ALA A 5 -36.97 -6.72 3.09
C ALA A 5 -36.11 -6.56 1.82
N LEU A 6 -35.83 -5.32 1.40
CA LEU A 6 -34.93 -5.01 0.29
C LEU A 6 -33.47 -5.32 0.65
N GLU A 7 -33.06 -5.08 1.89
CA GLU A 7 -31.73 -5.44 2.40
C GLU A 7 -31.54 -6.96 2.47
N GLU A 8 -32.55 -7.71 2.90
CA GLU A 8 -32.53 -9.18 2.86
C GLU A 8 -32.50 -9.72 1.43
N GLU A 9 -33.26 -9.12 0.50
CA GLU A 9 -33.29 -9.52 -0.91
C GLU A 9 -31.97 -9.23 -1.63
N ILE A 10 -31.33 -8.09 -1.33
CA ILE A 10 -29.97 -7.75 -1.79
C ILE A 10 -28.95 -8.73 -1.22
N ALA A 11 -28.99 -8.98 0.09
CA ALA A 11 -28.06 -9.92 0.74
C ALA A 11 -28.22 -11.35 0.19
N ASP A 12 -29.45 -11.79 -0.09
CA ASP A 12 -29.70 -13.12 -0.64
C ASP A 12 -29.33 -13.22 -2.12
N THR A 13 -29.48 -12.13 -2.87
CA THR A 13 -29.04 -12.02 -4.26
C THR A 13 -27.51 -12.00 -4.37
N LEU A 14 -26.82 -11.32 -3.45
CA LEU A 14 -25.36 -11.37 -3.32
C LEU A 14 -24.89 -12.79 -2.98
N ARG A 15 -25.53 -13.49 -2.02
CA ARG A 15 -25.25 -14.90 -1.72
C ARG A 15 -25.49 -15.85 -2.89
N ARG A 16 -26.44 -15.55 -3.78
CA ARG A 16 -26.69 -16.31 -5.01
C ARG A 16 -25.63 -16.02 -6.09
N LEU A 17 -25.18 -14.78 -6.22
CA LEU A 17 -24.10 -14.38 -7.11
C LEU A 17 -22.75 -14.96 -6.67
N GLU A 18 -22.48 -14.99 -5.36
CA GLU A 18 -21.32 -15.63 -4.74
C GLU A 18 -21.27 -17.13 -5.02
N ARG A 19 -22.40 -17.83 -4.89
CA ARG A 19 -22.53 -19.25 -5.23
C ARG A 19 -22.33 -19.54 -6.71
N ARG A 20 -22.67 -18.59 -7.60
CA ARG A 20 -22.41 -18.70 -9.05
C ARG A 20 -20.98 -18.33 -9.44
N ASN A 21 -20.21 -17.67 -8.57
CA ASN A 21 -18.91 -17.11 -8.93
C ASN A 21 -17.85 -17.40 -7.87
N ALA A 22 -17.39 -18.65 -7.81
CA ALA A 22 -16.39 -19.16 -6.86
C ALA A 22 -15.10 -18.30 -6.77
N ARG A 23 -14.77 -17.52 -7.82
CA ARG A 23 -13.63 -16.59 -7.83
C ARG A 23 -13.83 -15.33 -7.00
N LEU A 24 -15.07 -14.83 -6.88
CA LEU A 24 -15.41 -13.73 -5.95
C LEU A 24 -15.41 -14.21 -4.50
N GLY A 25 -15.91 -15.43 -4.25
CA GLY A 25 -15.82 -16.08 -2.92
C GLY A 25 -14.38 -16.27 -2.43
N ALA A 26 -13.41 -16.49 -3.32
CA ALA A 26 -11.99 -16.61 -2.97
C ALA A 26 -11.31 -15.28 -2.57
N LEU A 27 -11.93 -14.13 -2.87
CA LEU A 27 -11.49 -12.81 -2.39
C LEU A 27 -12.02 -12.48 -0.99
N THR A 28 -13.17 -13.06 -0.62
CA THR A 28 -13.84 -12.85 0.67
C THR A 28 -13.47 -13.92 1.70
N GLN A 29 -13.23 -15.16 1.27
CA GLN A 29 -12.68 -16.24 2.07
C GLN A 29 -11.26 -16.59 1.60
N GLY A 30 -10.26 -16.01 2.26
CA GLY A 30 -8.92 -16.58 2.24
C GLY A 30 -8.90 -17.83 3.11
N GLU A 31 -8.26 -18.92 2.66
CA GLU A 31 -7.78 -19.94 3.59
C GLU A 31 -6.94 -19.23 4.64
N THR A 32 -7.27 -19.45 5.92
CA THR A 32 -6.60 -18.84 7.05
C THR A 32 -5.15 -19.32 7.08
N ALA A 33 -4.20 -18.40 6.88
CA ALA A 33 -2.80 -18.71 7.10
C ALA A 33 -2.61 -19.02 8.59
N THR A 34 -2.13 -20.22 8.92
CA THR A 34 -1.85 -20.56 10.32
C THR A 34 -0.63 -19.77 10.82
N VAL A 35 -0.55 -19.57 12.14
CA VAL A 35 0.64 -18.96 12.75
C VAL A 35 1.89 -19.75 12.38
N ASP A 36 1.83 -21.09 12.39
CA ASP A 36 2.96 -21.95 12.03
C ASP A 36 3.40 -21.80 10.57
N ASP A 37 2.47 -21.66 9.63
CA ASP A 37 2.82 -21.38 8.23
C ASP A 37 3.49 -20.03 8.07
N THR A 38 3.04 -19.03 8.83
CA THR A 38 3.62 -17.69 8.83
C THR A 38 5.03 -17.74 9.39
N LYS A 39 5.23 -18.34 10.57
CA LYS A 39 6.55 -18.53 11.21
C LYS A 39 7.57 -19.18 10.28
N ARG A 40 7.19 -20.30 9.63
CA ARG A 40 8.08 -21.04 8.70
C ARG A 40 8.53 -20.19 7.51
N SER A 41 7.68 -19.28 7.06
CA SER A 41 7.91 -18.47 5.87
C SER A 41 8.63 -17.14 6.12
N LEU A 42 8.66 -16.66 7.37
CA LEU A 42 9.29 -15.39 7.73
C LEU A 42 10.82 -15.44 7.47
N PRO A 43 11.40 -14.45 6.77
CA PRO A 43 12.85 -14.29 6.69
C PRO A 43 13.47 -14.04 8.08
N ALA A 44 14.80 -14.13 8.16
CA ALA A 44 15.50 -13.72 9.37
C ALA A 44 15.33 -12.20 9.55
N ASP A 45 15.38 -11.72 10.79
CA ASP A 45 15.30 -10.28 11.09
C ASP A 45 14.01 -9.65 10.52
N THR A 46 12.89 -10.37 10.68
CA THR A 46 11.55 -9.96 10.24
C THR A 46 10.52 -10.29 11.30
N GLU A 47 9.70 -9.30 11.68
CA GLU A 47 8.52 -9.46 12.52
C GLU A 47 7.25 -9.17 11.69
N LEU A 48 6.20 -9.96 11.90
CA LEU A 48 4.86 -9.66 11.40
C LEU A 48 3.98 -9.18 12.55
N VAL A 49 3.22 -8.12 12.32
CA VAL A 49 2.29 -7.54 13.30
C VAL A 49 0.89 -7.57 12.72
N GLU A 50 -0.01 -8.34 13.32
CA GLU A 50 -1.42 -8.38 12.94
C GLU A 50 -2.29 -7.71 13.99
N TYR A 51 -3.02 -6.67 13.58
CA TYR A 51 -3.86 -5.87 14.47
C TYR A 51 -5.30 -6.38 14.49
N PHE A 52 -5.92 -6.32 15.68
CA PHE A 52 -7.33 -6.60 15.90
C PHE A 52 -7.94 -5.45 16.72
N VAL A 53 -8.83 -4.68 16.11
CA VAL A 53 -9.42 -3.47 16.72
C VAL A 53 -10.78 -3.80 17.33
N GLY A 54 -10.81 -3.94 18.65
CA GLY A 54 -12.02 -4.21 19.42
C GLY A 54 -12.71 -2.93 19.90
N PRO A 55 -13.96 -3.03 20.40
CA PRO A 55 -14.75 -1.86 20.80
C PRO A 55 -14.11 -1.04 21.94
N ARG A 56 -13.61 -1.71 22.99
CA ARG A 56 -13.07 -1.06 24.21
C ARG A 56 -11.55 -1.21 24.35
N GLY A 57 -10.93 -1.99 23.49
CA GLY A 57 -9.50 -2.31 23.53
C GLY A 57 -9.14 -3.04 22.24
N SER A 58 -7.87 -2.96 21.88
CA SER A 58 -7.34 -3.57 20.66
C SER A 58 -6.19 -4.51 21.02
N TRP A 59 -5.84 -5.40 20.11
CA TRP A 59 -4.73 -6.32 20.26
C TRP A 59 -3.84 -6.27 19.03
N ALA A 60 -2.58 -6.60 19.22
CA ALA A 60 -1.66 -6.91 18.15
C ALA A 60 -1.01 -8.27 18.42
N ILE A 61 -1.00 -9.14 17.44
CA ILE A 61 -0.24 -10.38 17.47
C ILE A 61 1.07 -10.12 16.75
N VAL A 62 2.18 -10.20 17.47
CA VAL A 62 3.52 -10.13 16.87
C VAL A 62 4.04 -11.54 16.68
N VAL A 63 4.49 -11.84 15.46
CA VAL A 63 5.01 -13.15 15.05
C VAL A 63 6.41 -12.99 14.49
N ASP A 64 7.34 -13.79 14.98
CA ASP A 64 8.69 -13.93 14.45
C ASP A 64 9.01 -15.42 14.23
N ARG A 65 10.30 -15.76 14.06
CA ARG A 65 10.71 -17.16 13.87
C ARG A 65 10.65 -17.99 15.15
N GLU A 66 10.81 -17.36 16.30
CA GLU A 66 10.88 -18.01 17.61
C GLU A 66 9.46 -18.29 18.11
N GLY A 67 8.56 -17.34 17.97
CA GLY A 67 7.23 -17.43 18.57
C GLY A 67 6.21 -16.45 18.03
N SER A 68 5.12 -16.37 18.78
CA SER A 68 4.12 -15.32 18.65
C SER A 68 3.76 -14.82 20.04
N ARG A 69 3.51 -13.53 20.17
CA ARG A 69 3.02 -12.91 21.40
C ARG A 69 1.85 -11.99 21.11
N SER A 70 0.89 -11.98 22.01
CA SER A 70 -0.24 -11.06 21.97
C SER A 70 0.06 -9.85 22.84
N VAL A 71 -0.10 -8.66 22.28
CA VAL A 71 0.07 -7.37 22.95
C VAL A 71 -1.29 -6.70 23.04
N GLN A 72 -1.71 -6.32 24.24
CA GLN A 72 -2.90 -5.50 24.43
C GLN A 72 -2.56 -4.03 24.19
N LEU A 73 -3.37 -3.36 23.37
CA LEU A 73 -3.21 -1.96 23.04
C LEU A 73 -4.24 -1.13 23.83
N PRO A 74 -3.82 -0.01 24.44
CA PRO A 74 -4.67 0.82 25.30
C PRO A 74 -5.57 1.76 24.48
N VAL A 75 -6.25 1.23 23.45
CA VAL A 75 -7.10 2.02 22.55
C VAL A 75 -8.25 1.18 21.99
N GLY A 76 -9.46 1.71 22.05
CA GLY A 76 -10.65 1.12 21.44
C GLY A 76 -10.93 1.63 20.02
N ARG A 77 -11.88 0.99 19.33
CA ARG A 77 -12.24 1.28 17.94
C ARG A 77 -12.57 2.74 17.67
N ASP A 78 -13.46 3.33 18.45
CA ASP A 78 -13.96 4.69 18.18
C ASP A 78 -12.89 5.75 18.48
N GLU A 79 -12.11 5.54 19.55
CA GLU A 79 -10.97 6.39 19.88
C GLU A 79 -9.93 6.36 18.74
N LEU A 80 -9.61 5.17 18.25
CA LEU A 80 -8.65 4.98 17.16
C LEU A 80 -9.14 5.61 15.85
N ARG A 81 -10.42 5.41 15.50
CA ARG A 81 -11.05 6.05 14.33
C ARG A 81 -10.95 7.57 14.43
N GLY A 82 -11.26 8.13 15.60
CA GLY A 82 -11.14 9.56 15.86
C GLY A 82 -9.69 10.07 15.76
N ALA A 83 -8.73 9.33 16.30
CA ALA A 83 -7.31 9.69 16.24
C ALA A 83 -6.78 9.70 14.80
N VAL A 84 -7.08 8.66 14.02
CA VAL A 84 -6.70 8.56 12.60
C VAL A 84 -7.37 9.66 11.77
N SER A 85 -8.66 9.94 12.00
CA SER A 85 -9.37 11.01 11.30
C SER A 85 -8.74 12.39 11.55
N ARG A 86 -8.37 12.69 12.81
CA ARG A 86 -7.65 13.93 13.14
C ARG A 86 -6.26 14.01 12.52
N LEU A 87 -5.50 12.91 12.51
CA LEU A 87 -4.19 12.85 11.84
C LEU A 87 -4.34 13.19 10.35
N ARG A 88 -5.25 12.50 9.66
CA ARG A 88 -5.52 12.72 8.24
C ARG A 88 -5.89 14.17 7.97
N PHE A 89 -6.79 14.74 8.77
CA PHE A 89 -7.18 16.13 8.66
C PHE A 89 -5.97 17.09 8.78
N GLN A 90 -5.03 16.84 9.71
CA GLN A 90 -3.82 17.69 9.78
C GLN A 90 -2.89 17.51 8.57
N ILE A 91 -2.74 16.29 8.06
CA ILE A 91 -1.93 16.00 6.86
C ILE A 91 -2.52 16.72 5.65
N GLU A 92 -3.85 16.65 5.47
CA GLU A 92 -4.57 17.24 4.34
C GLU A 92 -4.54 18.77 4.35
N LYS A 93 -4.35 19.43 5.49
CA LYS A 93 -4.14 20.89 5.52
C LYS A 93 -2.93 21.34 4.70
N ARG A 94 -1.90 20.50 4.58
CA ARG A 94 -0.76 20.80 3.71
C ARG A 94 -1.11 20.78 2.22
N ALA A 95 -2.17 20.06 1.85
CA ALA A 95 -2.69 19.96 0.48
C ALA A 95 -3.53 21.17 0.05
N ILE A 96 -3.93 22.06 0.98
CA ILE A 96 -4.74 23.26 0.66
C ILE A 96 -4.01 24.19 -0.31
N GLY A 97 -2.67 24.18 -0.29
CA GLY A 97 -1.82 24.93 -1.21
C GLY A 97 -0.71 25.69 -0.49
N ASP A 98 0.31 26.06 -1.25
CA ASP A 98 1.53 26.68 -0.71
C ASP A 98 1.28 28.06 -0.08
N GLU A 99 0.31 28.84 -0.57
CA GLU A 99 -0.05 30.13 0.01
C GLU A 99 -0.58 30.00 1.44
N TYR A 100 -1.39 28.96 1.70
CA TYR A 100 -1.89 28.67 3.03
C TYR A 100 -0.83 28.01 3.91
N ALA A 101 -0.09 27.05 3.34
CA ALA A 101 0.78 26.17 4.11
C ALA A 101 2.13 26.80 4.47
N ARG A 102 2.82 27.48 3.53
CA ARG A 102 4.18 27.97 3.76
C ARG A 102 4.32 28.90 4.98
N PRO A 103 3.41 29.88 5.22
CA PRO A 103 3.50 30.71 6.41
C PRO A 103 3.27 29.95 7.72
N ARG A 104 2.70 28.74 7.65
CA ARG A 104 2.29 27.91 8.78
C ARG A 104 3.03 26.58 8.84
N GLU A 105 4.08 26.39 8.04
CA GLU A 105 4.74 25.10 7.85
C GLU A 105 5.12 24.44 9.18
N ARG A 106 5.71 25.23 10.09
CA ARG A 106 6.06 24.79 11.44
C ARG A 106 4.85 24.35 12.26
N LEU A 107 3.78 25.14 12.26
CA LEU A 107 2.54 24.83 12.99
C LEU A 107 1.82 23.60 12.44
N LEU A 108 1.83 23.43 11.11
CA LEU A 108 1.28 22.26 10.44
C LEU A 108 2.09 21.00 10.81
N LEU A 109 3.41 21.10 10.78
CA LEU A 109 4.31 20.02 11.18
C LEU A 109 4.09 19.64 12.65
N GLU A 110 4.08 20.61 13.57
CA GLU A 110 3.80 20.38 15.00
C GLU A 110 2.40 19.77 15.23
N GLY A 111 1.41 20.14 14.40
CA GLY A 111 0.07 19.56 14.41
C GLY A 111 0.05 18.08 14.03
N VAL A 112 0.75 17.73 12.95
CA VAL A 112 0.88 16.34 12.49
C VAL A 112 1.68 15.51 13.48
N SER A 113 2.83 16.01 13.96
CA SER A 113 3.70 15.30 14.90
C SER A 113 2.96 14.89 16.18
N ARG A 114 2.19 15.79 16.79
CA ARG A 114 1.40 15.45 18.00
C ARG A 114 0.42 14.29 17.81
N HIS A 115 -0.19 14.18 16.63
CA HIS A 115 -1.10 13.07 16.35
C HIS A 115 -0.35 11.78 16.03
N LEU A 116 0.82 11.87 15.37
CA LEU A 116 1.69 10.71 15.16
C LEU A 116 2.27 10.20 16.48
N ASP A 117 2.70 11.07 17.39
CA ASP A 117 3.18 10.72 18.74
C ASP A 117 2.09 9.94 19.50
N SER A 118 0.88 10.50 19.58
CA SER A 118 -0.23 9.87 20.28
C SER A 118 -0.62 8.50 19.70
N LEU A 119 -0.52 8.34 18.37
CA LEU A 119 -0.73 7.04 17.74
C LEU A 119 0.42 6.08 18.05
N ALA A 120 1.68 6.51 17.89
CA ALA A 120 2.86 5.68 18.14
C ALA A 120 2.87 5.11 19.56
N GLU A 121 2.59 5.94 20.57
CA GLU A 121 2.47 5.51 21.97
C GLU A 121 1.43 4.40 22.18
N LYS A 122 0.31 4.44 21.42
CA LYS A 122 -0.82 3.51 21.59
C LYS A 122 -0.70 2.24 20.76
N ILE A 123 -0.13 2.32 19.55
CA ILE A 123 -0.21 1.22 18.57
C ILE A 123 1.14 0.66 18.13
N TRP A 124 2.24 1.35 18.41
CA TRP A 124 3.59 0.93 17.95
C TRP A 124 4.54 0.69 19.11
N ALA A 125 4.69 1.64 20.04
CA ALA A 125 5.58 1.52 21.18
C ALA A 125 5.33 0.26 22.04
N PRO A 126 4.07 -0.14 22.34
CA PRO A 126 3.80 -1.35 23.13
C PRO A 126 4.24 -2.64 22.44
N LEU A 127 4.51 -2.60 21.14
CA LEU A 127 4.92 -3.78 20.39
C LEU A 127 6.38 -4.15 20.64
N GLU A 128 7.25 -3.23 21.07
CA GLU A 128 8.67 -3.49 21.33
C GLU A 128 9.41 -4.22 20.19
N LEU A 129 9.11 -3.85 18.94
CA LEU A 129 9.70 -4.46 17.75
C LEU A 129 11.20 -4.19 17.67
N ARG A 130 11.96 -5.19 17.20
CA ARG A 130 13.43 -5.16 17.12
C ARG A 130 13.95 -5.51 15.74
N ALA A 131 13.16 -6.20 14.93
CA ALA A 131 13.56 -6.62 13.60
C ALA A 131 13.74 -5.43 12.67
N ARG A 132 14.73 -5.50 11.78
CA ARG A 132 14.90 -4.53 10.69
C ARG A 132 13.68 -4.50 9.78
N ARG A 133 13.02 -5.63 9.52
CA ARG A 133 11.84 -5.70 8.66
C ARG A 133 10.57 -5.91 9.46
N VAL A 134 9.55 -5.13 9.18
CA VAL A 134 8.23 -5.27 9.80
C VAL A 134 7.16 -5.40 8.72
N VAL A 135 6.38 -6.49 8.77
CA VAL A 135 5.19 -6.68 7.93
C VAL A 135 3.96 -6.38 8.78
N VAL A 136 3.22 -5.32 8.43
CA VAL A 136 2.02 -4.90 9.15
C VAL A 136 0.77 -5.44 8.47
N VAL A 137 -0.11 -6.07 9.22
CA VAL A 137 -1.47 -6.43 8.81
C VAL A 137 -2.42 -5.53 9.60
N PRO A 138 -2.77 -4.35 9.06
CA PRO A 138 -3.65 -3.41 9.74
C PRO A 138 -5.10 -3.92 9.74
N HIS A 139 -5.91 -3.37 10.64
CA HIS A 139 -7.34 -3.65 10.75
C HIS A 139 -8.12 -2.36 11.03
N GLY A 140 -9.26 -2.19 10.37
CA GLY A 140 -10.07 -1.00 10.55
C GLY A 140 -9.33 0.29 10.17
N SER A 141 -9.50 1.39 10.92
CA SER A 141 -8.89 2.68 10.58
C SER A 141 -7.35 2.67 10.52
N LEU A 142 -6.69 1.62 11.00
CA LEU A 142 -5.23 1.47 10.93
C LEU A 142 -4.70 1.36 9.50
N HIS A 143 -5.52 0.97 8.52
CA HIS A 143 -5.09 0.96 7.12
C HIS A 143 -4.66 2.37 6.64
N PHE A 144 -5.20 3.43 7.24
CA PHE A 144 -4.87 4.81 6.91
C PHE A 144 -3.69 5.40 7.69
N VAL A 145 -3.03 4.61 8.54
CA VAL A 145 -1.91 5.08 9.34
C VAL A 145 -0.62 4.99 8.51
N PRO A 146 0.13 6.10 8.33
CA PRO A 146 1.45 6.05 7.74
C PRO A 146 2.45 5.48 8.75
N PHE A 147 2.48 4.15 8.92
CA PHE A 147 3.32 3.48 9.93
C PHE A 147 4.79 3.90 9.87
N ALA A 148 5.33 4.11 8.67
CA ALA A 148 6.70 4.58 8.44
C ALA A 148 7.00 5.96 9.10
N ALA A 149 5.97 6.80 9.30
CA ALA A 149 6.09 8.11 9.92
C ALA A 149 5.83 8.14 11.42
N LEU A 150 5.46 7.01 12.03
CA LEU A 150 5.30 6.96 13.48
C LEU A 150 6.65 7.24 14.16
N PRO A 151 6.70 8.12 15.16
CA PRO A 151 7.93 8.43 15.90
C PRO A 151 8.38 7.26 16.77
N VAL A 152 9.69 7.10 16.90
CA VAL A 152 10.34 6.06 17.73
C VAL A 152 11.34 6.64 18.74
N GLY A 153 11.22 7.95 19.02
CA GLY A 153 12.08 8.71 19.93
C GLY A 153 13.30 9.34 19.24
N ASN A 154 13.93 10.30 19.92
CA ASN A 154 15.16 10.99 19.48
C ASN A 154 15.06 11.67 18.09
N GLY A 155 13.86 12.08 17.67
CA GLY A 155 13.63 12.68 16.35
C GLY A 155 13.61 11.67 15.20
N GLU A 156 13.71 10.37 15.49
CA GLU A 156 13.61 9.30 14.50
C GLU A 156 12.16 8.86 14.31
N SER A 157 11.87 8.37 13.11
CA SER A 157 10.62 7.71 12.76
C SER A 157 10.85 6.22 12.49
N VAL A 158 9.78 5.44 12.41
CA VAL A 158 9.82 4.01 12.09
C VAL A 158 10.65 3.72 10.84
N VAL A 159 10.58 4.55 9.79
CA VAL A 159 11.36 4.38 8.55
C VAL A 159 12.88 4.44 8.75
N ASP A 160 13.36 4.99 9.86
CA ASP A 160 14.78 5.06 10.18
C ASP A 160 15.30 3.76 10.76
N ARG A 161 14.47 3.07 11.55
CA ARG A 161 14.82 1.81 12.23
C ARG A 161 14.35 0.56 11.50
N HIS A 162 13.21 0.67 10.82
CA HIS A 162 12.51 -0.45 10.22
C HIS A 162 12.19 -0.19 8.75
N VAL A 163 12.27 -1.25 7.95
CA VAL A 163 11.74 -1.34 6.61
C VAL A 163 10.34 -1.94 6.72
N VAL A 164 9.33 -1.11 6.50
CA VAL A 164 7.92 -1.48 6.69
C VAL A 164 7.26 -1.83 5.36
N SER A 165 6.52 -2.93 5.38
CA SER A 165 5.57 -3.31 4.32
C SER A 165 4.25 -3.69 4.97
N ALA A 166 3.17 -3.67 4.19
CA ALA A 166 1.84 -4.05 4.65
C ALA A 166 1.33 -5.31 3.93
N LEU A 167 0.37 -5.99 4.53
CA LEU A 167 -0.53 -6.92 3.83
C LEU A 167 -1.98 -6.55 4.12
N PRO A 168 -2.89 -6.62 3.13
CA PRO A 168 -4.32 -6.39 3.38
C PRO A 168 -4.96 -7.44 4.31
N SER A 169 -4.33 -8.62 4.42
CA SER A 169 -4.64 -9.68 5.37
C SER A 169 -3.46 -10.66 5.43
N ALA A 170 -3.30 -11.40 6.53
CA ALA A 170 -2.27 -12.45 6.61
C ALA A 170 -2.41 -13.51 5.49
N SER A 171 -3.65 -13.81 5.08
CA SER A 171 -3.94 -14.73 3.96
C SER A 171 -3.45 -14.22 2.60
N CYS A 172 -3.27 -12.91 2.42
CA CYS A 172 -2.71 -12.36 1.17
C CYS A 172 -1.23 -12.75 0.97
N ARG A 173 -0.54 -13.25 2.01
CA ARG A 173 0.83 -13.76 1.92
C ARG A 173 0.99 -14.72 0.75
N ARG A 174 0.03 -15.62 0.49
CA ARG A 174 0.14 -16.62 -0.60
C ARG A 174 0.37 -16.00 -1.99
N PHE A 175 -0.14 -14.78 -2.22
CA PHE A 175 0.02 -14.08 -3.49
C PHE A 175 1.40 -13.43 -3.60
N VAL A 176 1.90 -12.86 -2.51
CA VAL A 176 3.16 -12.12 -2.47
C VAL A 176 4.37 -12.95 -2.01
N ALA A 177 4.17 -14.17 -1.51
CA ALA A 177 5.21 -15.01 -0.91
C ALA A 177 6.34 -15.35 -1.87
N ARG A 178 6.04 -15.41 -3.18
CA ARG A 178 7.07 -15.61 -4.22
C ARG A 178 8.01 -14.42 -4.35
N GLY A 179 7.60 -13.25 -3.86
CA GLY A 179 8.31 -11.98 -3.91
C GLY A 179 8.51 -11.46 -5.34
N PRO A 180 8.88 -10.17 -5.48
CA PRO A 180 9.31 -9.60 -6.75
C PRO A 180 10.62 -10.25 -7.19
N ARG A 181 10.72 -10.67 -8.45
CA ARG A 181 12.01 -11.08 -9.03
C ARG A 181 12.83 -9.82 -9.32
N HIS A 182 14.12 -9.90 -9.04
CA HIS A 182 15.05 -8.90 -9.54
C HIS A 182 15.39 -9.28 -10.98
N ARG A 183 15.21 -8.33 -11.89
CA ARG A 183 15.53 -8.44 -13.31
C ARG A 183 16.45 -7.28 -13.65
N ASP A 184 17.50 -7.55 -14.44
CA ASP A 184 18.47 -6.52 -14.82
C ASP A 184 17.85 -5.45 -15.75
N ASP A 185 16.93 -5.87 -16.63
CA ASP A 185 16.24 -5.00 -17.58
C ASP A 185 14.72 -5.22 -17.59
N PRO A 186 14.01 -4.74 -16.55
CA PRO A 186 12.57 -4.95 -16.42
C PRO A 186 11.79 -4.10 -17.42
N ARG A 187 10.75 -4.68 -18.02
CA ARG A 187 9.83 -3.97 -18.91
C ARG A 187 8.78 -3.21 -18.11
N VAL A 188 8.74 -1.89 -18.26
CA VAL A 188 7.71 -1.04 -17.62
C VAL A 188 6.49 -0.83 -18.50
N LEU A 189 5.30 -0.85 -17.90
CA LEU A 189 4.07 -0.28 -18.46
C LEU A 189 3.68 0.93 -17.61
N ALA A 190 3.74 2.13 -18.18
CA ALA A 190 3.32 3.35 -17.51
C ALA A 190 1.98 3.84 -18.11
N VAL A 191 0.98 4.10 -17.27
CA VAL A 191 -0.40 4.34 -17.69
C VAL A 191 -0.93 5.62 -17.06
N ALA A 192 -1.32 6.57 -17.90
CA ALA A 192 -2.04 7.78 -17.51
C ALA A 192 -3.33 7.91 -18.33
N SER A 193 -4.50 7.91 -17.69
CA SER A 193 -5.77 8.12 -18.40
C SER A 193 -6.15 9.60 -18.44
N HIS A 194 -6.71 10.08 -19.57
CA HIS A 194 -7.13 11.48 -19.77
C HIS A 194 -8.60 11.73 -19.35
N ALA A 195 -9.07 11.14 -18.27
CA ALA A 195 -10.36 11.59 -17.75
C ALA A 195 -10.20 12.92 -17.00
N GLY A 196 -10.09 14.03 -17.74
CA GLY A 196 -10.42 15.37 -17.25
C GLY A 196 -9.28 16.21 -16.67
N ASP A 197 -8.69 15.83 -15.54
CA ASP A 197 -8.13 16.86 -14.62
C ASP A 197 -6.78 16.51 -13.95
N LEU A 198 -5.94 15.67 -14.58
CA LEU A 198 -4.67 15.19 -13.99
C LEU A 198 -3.42 15.59 -14.80
N PRO A 199 -3.09 16.89 -14.92
CA PRO A 199 -1.92 17.34 -15.69
C PRO A 199 -0.57 16.78 -15.15
N GLY A 200 -0.52 16.44 -13.85
CA GLY A 200 0.64 15.80 -13.23
C GLY A 200 0.86 14.35 -13.68
N ALA A 201 -0.21 13.60 -13.96
CA ALA A 201 -0.13 12.16 -14.27
C ALA A 201 0.67 11.89 -15.55
N ASP A 202 0.48 12.71 -16.59
CA ASP A 202 1.21 12.59 -17.86
C ASP A 202 2.73 12.81 -17.69
N ARG A 203 3.12 13.76 -16.82
CA ARG A 203 4.51 14.01 -16.49
C ARG A 203 5.08 12.87 -15.64
N GLU A 204 4.32 12.36 -14.68
CA GLU A 204 4.68 11.23 -13.84
C GLU A 204 5.02 10.00 -14.69
N VAL A 205 4.09 9.56 -15.56
CA VAL A 205 4.30 8.36 -16.40
C VAL A 205 5.44 8.52 -17.40
N ALA A 206 5.68 9.74 -17.91
CA ALA A 206 6.80 10.01 -18.79
C ALA A 206 8.15 9.85 -18.08
N ARG A 207 8.25 10.28 -16.81
CA ARG A 207 9.46 10.11 -15.99
C ARG A 207 9.67 8.67 -15.59
N VAL A 208 8.61 7.98 -15.15
CA VAL A 208 8.66 6.54 -14.88
C VAL A 208 9.14 5.81 -16.12
N ARG A 209 8.55 6.05 -17.30
CA ARG A 209 9.02 5.41 -18.54
C ARG A 209 10.50 5.67 -18.80
N LYS A 210 11.02 6.89 -18.59
CA LYS A 210 12.45 7.22 -18.78
C LYS A 210 13.38 6.48 -17.81
N ALA A 211 12.91 6.03 -16.65
CA ALA A 211 13.72 5.31 -15.68
C ALA A 211 14.07 3.86 -16.11
N PHE A 212 13.42 3.35 -17.15
CA PHE A 212 13.58 1.99 -17.67
C PHE A 212 14.04 2.01 -19.13
N ALA A 213 14.87 1.06 -19.55
CA ALA A 213 15.27 0.96 -20.96
C ALA A 213 14.10 0.46 -21.83
N ARG A 214 13.40 -0.58 -21.37
CA ARG A 214 12.26 -1.20 -22.06
C ARG A 214 10.94 -0.81 -21.42
N GLY A 215 9.94 -0.56 -22.26
CA GLY A 215 8.60 -0.31 -21.77
C GLY A 215 7.69 0.44 -22.72
N ARG A 216 6.44 0.52 -22.33
CA ARG A 216 5.35 1.17 -23.08
C ARG A 216 4.67 2.20 -22.19
N MET A 217 4.14 3.22 -22.84
CA MET A 217 3.39 4.27 -22.18
C MET A 217 2.01 4.37 -22.83
N LEU A 218 0.98 4.12 -22.05
CA LEU A 218 -0.41 4.33 -22.45
C LEU A 218 -0.85 5.67 -21.88
N ARG A 219 -1.23 6.59 -22.75
CA ARG A 219 -1.64 7.93 -22.35
C ARG A 219 -2.90 8.38 -23.07
N GLY A 220 -3.71 9.12 -22.35
CA GLY A 220 -4.93 9.73 -22.83
C GLY A 220 -5.88 8.74 -23.48
N PRO A 221 -6.42 9.01 -24.67
CA PRO A 221 -7.37 8.11 -25.35
C PRO A 221 -6.84 6.69 -25.62
N ARG A 222 -5.52 6.47 -25.54
CA ARG A 222 -4.89 5.14 -25.73
C ARG A 222 -4.83 4.32 -24.45
N ALA A 223 -5.10 4.91 -23.29
CA ALA A 223 -5.13 4.21 -22.02
C ALA A 223 -6.47 3.48 -21.82
N THR A 224 -6.86 2.63 -22.77
CA THR A 224 -8.08 1.82 -22.73
C THR A 224 -7.86 0.53 -21.95
N TRP A 225 -8.94 -0.10 -21.49
CA TRP A 225 -8.89 -1.39 -20.81
C TRP A 225 -8.24 -2.50 -21.66
N SER A 226 -8.58 -2.57 -22.95
CA SER A 226 -7.99 -3.57 -23.84
C SER A 226 -6.48 -3.36 -23.98
N ALA A 227 -6.03 -2.12 -24.21
CA ALA A 227 -4.61 -1.81 -24.32
C ALA A 227 -3.86 -2.07 -23.01
N PHE A 228 -4.48 -1.74 -21.86
CA PHE A 228 -3.94 -2.05 -20.55
C PHE A 228 -3.72 -3.55 -20.38
N ARG A 229 -4.74 -4.37 -20.60
CA ARG A 229 -4.67 -5.83 -20.44
C ARG A 229 -3.56 -6.45 -21.29
N ASP A 230 -3.47 -6.04 -22.55
CA ASP A 230 -2.55 -6.64 -23.51
C ASP A 230 -1.08 -6.30 -23.19
N GLU A 231 -0.81 -5.08 -22.74
CA GLU A 231 0.54 -4.67 -22.34
C GLU A 231 0.90 -5.13 -20.92
N ALA A 232 -0.06 -5.17 -19.99
CA ALA A 232 0.15 -5.53 -18.59
C ALA A 232 0.58 -6.99 -18.43
N ALA A 233 0.07 -7.89 -19.28
CA ALA A 233 0.46 -9.31 -19.30
C ALA A 233 1.96 -9.53 -19.60
N ARG A 234 2.64 -8.52 -20.16
CA ARG A 234 4.07 -8.59 -20.56
C ARG A 234 4.96 -7.70 -19.69
N ALA A 235 4.38 -6.95 -18.76
CA ALA A 235 5.10 -5.97 -17.96
C ALA A 235 5.62 -6.58 -16.66
N ASP A 236 6.83 -6.19 -16.29
CA ASP A 236 7.46 -6.56 -15.02
C ASP A 236 7.16 -5.52 -13.95
N VAL A 237 7.06 -4.27 -14.37
CA VAL A 237 6.65 -3.13 -13.55
C VAL A 237 5.47 -2.45 -14.23
N ILE A 238 4.36 -2.31 -13.51
CA ILE A 238 3.20 -1.55 -13.97
C ILE A 238 3.09 -0.32 -13.07
N HIS A 239 2.95 0.85 -13.68
CA HIS A 239 2.71 2.10 -12.96
C HIS A 239 1.44 2.74 -13.52
N VAL A 240 0.46 2.96 -12.65
CA VAL A 240 -0.84 3.52 -13.01
C VAL A 240 -1.05 4.83 -12.25
N ALA A 241 -1.09 5.94 -12.99
CA ALA A 241 -1.42 7.27 -12.50
C ALA A 241 -2.78 7.68 -13.09
N THR A 242 -3.84 7.54 -12.31
CA THR A 242 -5.23 7.80 -12.74
C THR A 242 -6.16 8.02 -11.56
N HIS A 243 -7.40 8.43 -11.78
CA HIS A 243 -8.40 8.40 -10.72
C HIS A 243 -8.76 6.96 -10.32
N GLY A 244 -8.59 6.64 -9.04
CA GLY A 244 -9.10 5.44 -8.40
C GLY A 244 -10.31 5.76 -7.53
N LEU A 245 -11.36 4.94 -7.63
CA LEU A 245 -12.49 4.93 -6.71
C LEU A 245 -12.28 3.79 -5.72
N PHE A 246 -12.14 4.12 -4.43
CA PHE A 246 -12.02 3.15 -3.34
C PHE A 246 -13.34 3.16 -2.58
N ARG A 247 -14.08 2.05 -2.65
CA ARG A 247 -15.38 1.91 -2.00
C ARG A 247 -15.24 1.10 -0.72
N HIS A 248 -15.62 1.73 0.39
CA HIS A 248 -15.60 1.10 1.71
C HIS A 248 -16.79 0.16 1.93
N ASP A 249 -17.95 0.56 1.41
CA ASP A 249 -19.22 -0.14 1.55
C ASP A 249 -19.27 -1.43 0.71
N ASP A 250 -18.58 -1.42 -0.42
CA ASP A 250 -18.37 -2.59 -1.26
C ASP A 250 -16.97 -2.55 -1.92
N PRO A 251 -15.95 -3.19 -1.31
CA PRO A 251 -14.60 -3.24 -1.87
C PRO A 251 -14.53 -3.84 -3.27
N GLY A 252 -15.46 -4.74 -3.65
CA GLY A 252 -15.54 -5.35 -4.97
C GLY A 252 -15.94 -4.36 -6.08
N LEU A 253 -16.54 -3.24 -5.70
CA LEU A 253 -16.90 -2.14 -6.59
C LEU A 253 -15.83 -1.04 -6.66
N SER A 254 -14.68 -1.22 -6.01
CA SER A 254 -13.52 -0.33 -6.22
C SER A 254 -13.06 -0.41 -7.68
N ALA A 255 -12.58 0.71 -8.23
CA ALA A 255 -12.29 0.81 -9.65
C ALA A 255 -11.17 1.79 -9.99
N LEU A 256 -10.55 1.61 -11.16
CA LEU A 256 -9.63 2.56 -11.78
C LEU A 256 -10.28 3.16 -13.02
N LEU A 257 -10.13 4.46 -13.22
CA LEU A 257 -10.65 5.14 -14.39
C LEU A 257 -9.65 5.03 -15.55
N LEU A 258 -10.04 4.36 -16.63
CA LEU A 258 -9.32 4.33 -17.89
C LEU A 258 -10.04 5.16 -18.94
N ALA A 259 -9.44 5.30 -20.13
CA ALA A 259 -9.94 6.16 -21.19
C ALA A 259 -11.34 5.74 -21.70
N ASP A 260 -11.69 4.47 -21.57
CA ASP A 260 -12.94 3.86 -21.99
C ASP A 260 -13.88 3.51 -20.82
N GLY A 261 -13.56 3.94 -19.59
CA GLY A 261 -14.44 3.83 -18.43
C GLY A 261 -13.79 3.26 -17.17
N TRP A 262 -14.64 2.93 -16.20
CA TRP A 262 -14.22 2.36 -14.92
C TRP A 262 -13.90 0.86 -15.04
N VAL A 263 -12.68 0.49 -14.66
CA VAL A 263 -12.22 -0.89 -14.51
C VAL A 263 -12.36 -1.30 -13.05
N ARG A 264 -13.29 -2.20 -12.75
CA ARG A 264 -13.58 -2.66 -11.39
C ARG A 264 -12.66 -3.79 -10.95
N VAL A 265 -12.62 -4.08 -9.65
CA VAL A 265 -11.90 -5.25 -9.11
C VAL A 265 -12.30 -6.54 -9.83
N ALA A 266 -13.59 -6.74 -10.13
CA ALA A 266 -14.07 -7.91 -10.85
C ALA A 266 -13.41 -8.07 -12.24
N ASP A 267 -13.15 -6.97 -12.94
CA ASP A 267 -12.47 -6.97 -14.23
C ASP A 267 -10.98 -7.38 -14.06
N LEU A 268 -10.34 -6.93 -12.98
CA LEU A 268 -8.97 -7.30 -12.64
C LEU A 268 -8.80 -8.79 -12.35
N LEU A 269 -9.83 -9.49 -11.85
CA LEU A 269 -9.76 -10.94 -11.60
C LEU A 269 -9.63 -11.80 -12.85
N SER A 270 -9.94 -11.22 -14.01
CA SER A 270 -9.71 -11.88 -15.30
C SER A 270 -8.28 -11.70 -15.82
N LEU A 271 -7.52 -10.76 -15.26
CA LEU A 271 -6.15 -10.50 -15.66
C LEU A 271 -5.22 -11.63 -15.23
N ARG A 272 -4.17 -11.82 -16.03
CA ARG A 272 -3.03 -12.66 -15.70
C ARG A 272 -1.78 -11.82 -15.84
N LEU A 273 -1.19 -11.49 -14.70
CA LEU A 273 0.02 -10.72 -14.55
C LEU A 273 1.12 -11.66 -14.06
N ASP A 274 2.36 -11.33 -14.44
CA ASP A 274 3.56 -11.85 -13.79
C ASP A 274 4.46 -10.68 -13.39
N ALA A 275 3.82 -9.57 -12.98
CA ALA A 275 4.46 -8.33 -12.62
C ALA A 275 5.13 -8.45 -11.25
N ASP A 276 6.37 -7.99 -11.17
CA ASP A 276 7.13 -7.91 -9.93
C ASP A 276 6.61 -6.74 -9.08
N LEU A 277 6.15 -5.65 -9.69
CA LEU A 277 5.55 -4.50 -9.01
C LEU A 277 4.37 -3.89 -9.78
N VAL A 278 3.28 -3.59 -9.09
CA VAL A 278 2.22 -2.66 -9.55
C VAL A 278 2.19 -1.43 -8.65
N SER A 279 2.47 -0.26 -9.21
CA SER A 279 2.35 1.03 -8.53
C SER A 279 1.02 1.67 -8.86
N LEU A 280 0.24 1.99 -7.82
CA LEU A 280 -1.05 2.66 -7.90
C LEU A 280 -0.92 4.06 -7.33
N SER A 281 -0.57 5.02 -8.20
CA SER A 281 -0.66 6.46 -7.90
C SER A 281 -2.10 6.93 -8.14
N ALA A 282 -3.08 6.21 -7.57
CA ALA A 282 -4.48 6.32 -7.97
C ALA A 282 -5.42 7.02 -6.96
N CYS A 283 -4.93 7.39 -5.77
CA CYS A 283 -5.77 8.01 -4.72
C CYS A 283 -6.11 9.49 -4.97
N GLN A 284 -6.05 9.96 -6.22
CA GLN A 284 -6.31 11.34 -6.62
C GLN A 284 -7.79 11.74 -6.52
N SER A 285 -8.70 10.82 -6.19
CA SER A 285 -10.13 11.10 -6.08
C SER A 285 -10.55 11.70 -4.72
N GLY A 286 -9.65 11.76 -3.72
CA GLY A 286 -9.87 12.46 -2.45
C GLY A 286 -11.04 11.93 -1.57
N ARG A 287 -11.73 10.87 -1.99
CA ARG A 287 -12.93 10.34 -1.33
C ARG A 287 -12.63 8.98 -0.72
N VAL A 288 -11.87 8.98 0.36
CA VAL A 288 -11.88 7.83 1.28
C VAL A 288 -12.58 8.24 2.56
N GLU A 289 -13.89 7.97 2.60
CA GLU A 289 -14.67 8.03 3.83
C GLU A 289 -14.16 6.94 4.77
N VAL A 290 -13.75 7.32 5.98
CA VAL A 290 -13.28 6.37 6.99
C VAL A 290 -14.49 5.64 7.56
N SER A 291 -14.80 4.46 7.03
CA SER A 291 -15.99 3.68 7.39
C SER A 291 -15.68 2.18 7.37
N GLY A 292 -14.87 1.72 8.34
CA GLY A 292 -14.57 0.30 8.53
C GLY A 292 -13.38 -0.19 7.70
N GLY A 293 -12.18 0.23 8.10
CA GLY A 293 -11.00 0.28 7.22
C GLY A 293 -10.39 -0.99 6.62
N ASP A 294 -11.06 -2.12 6.48
CA ASP A 294 -10.60 -3.24 5.64
C ASP A 294 -10.84 -2.99 4.13
N GLU A 295 -10.68 -1.74 3.68
CA GLU A 295 -11.26 -1.17 2.44
C GLU A 295 -10.21 -1.03 1.32
N MET A 296 -8.95 -0.68 1.65
CA MET A 296 -7.80 -0.65 0.71
C MET A 296 -7.51 -2.01 0.08
N VAL A 297 -8.16 -3.03 0.64
CA VAL A 297 -8.16 -4.41 0.27
C VAL A 297 -8.65 -4.65 -1.17
N GLY A 298 -9.65 -3.92 -1.68
CA GLY A 298 -10.31 -4.28 -2.96
C GLY A 298 -9.37 -4.30 -4.16
N LEU A 299 -8.84 -3.14 -4.54
CA LEU A 299 -7.89 -3.03 -5.67
C LEU A 299 -6.58 -3.76 -5.38
N CYS A 300 -6.08 -3.72 -4.14
CA CYS A 300 -4.88 -4.47 -3.77
C CYS A 300 -5.07 -5.98 -3.99
N ARG A 301 -6.15 -6.57 -3.44
CA ARG A 301 -6.47 -7.99 -3.65
C ARG A 301 -6.72 -8.29 -5.13
N GLY A 302 -7.37 -7.39 -5.88
CA GLY A 302 -7.56 -7.54 -7.32
C GLY A 302 -6.24 -7.72 -8.07
N PHE A 303 -5.26 -6.84 -7.85
CA PHE A 303 -3.94 -6.95 -8.49
C PHE A 303 -3.11 -8.11 -7.96
N LEU A 304 -3.15 -8.40 -6.66
CA LEU A 304 -2.47 -9.57 -6.09
C LEU A 304 -3.04 -10.88 -6.66
N HIS A 305 -4.36 -10.98 -6.80
CA HIS A 305 -5.03 -12.13 -7.42
C HIS A 305 -4.69 -12.25 -8.90
N ALA A 306 -4.62 -11.11 -9.60
CA ALA A 306 -4.18 -11.06 -10.99
C ALA A 306 -2.73 -11.53 -11.18
N GLY A 307 -1.91 -11.59 -10.12
CA GLY A 307 -0.54 -12.12 -10.15
C GLY A 307 0.56 -11.10 -9.89
N ALA A 308 0.22 -9.89 -9.43
CA ALA A 308 1.21 -8.94 -8.94
C ALA A 308 1.91 -9.48 -7.68
N ARG A 309 3.25 -9.44 -7.67
CA ARG A 309 4.06 -9.95 -6.54
C ARG A 309 4.29 -8.91 -5.45
N SER A 310 4.12 -7.64 -5.77
CA SER A 310 4.13 -6.54 -4.83
C SER A 310 3.34 -5.35 -5.38
N LEU A 311 2.87 -4.48 -4.48
CA LEU A 311 2.22 -3.23 -4.83
C LEU A 311 2.93 -2.05 -4.15
N LEU A 312 2.86 -0.88 -4.77
CA LEU A 312 3.13 0.42 -4.16
C LEU A 312 1.83 1.24 -4.25
N VAL A 313 1.33 1.75 -3.13
CA VAL A 313 0.01 2.40 -3.06
C VAL A 313 0.12 3.69 -2.27
N SER A 314 -0.59 4.73 -2.70
CA SER A 314 -0.69 5.99 -1.95
C SER A 314 -1.85 6.00 -0.95
N LEU A 315 -1.68 6.71 0.17
CA LEU A 315 -2.69 7.00 1.19
C LEU A 315 -3.44 8.31 0.85
N TRP A 316 -2.75 9.28 0.25
CA TRP A 316 -3.29 10.58 -0.16
C TRP A 316 -2.55 11.13 -1.39
N PRO A 317 -3.14 12.08 -2.13
CA PRO A 317 -2.45 12.80 -3.20
C PRO A 317 -1.41 13.79 -2.65
N VAL A 318 -0.32 13.99 -3.40
CA VAL A 318 0.86 14.77 -2.99
C VAL A 318 1.23 15.73 -4.12
N ASP A 319 1.92 16.81 -3.79
CA ASP A 319 2.48 17.74 -4.77
C ASP A 319 3.32 17.03 -5.85
N ASP A 320 3.19 17.48 -7.10
CA ASP A 320 3.83 16.88 -8.27
C ASP A 320 5.37 16.85 -8.14
N ARG A 321 5.99 17.92 -7.64
CA ARG A 321 7.46 18.02 -7.55
C ARG A 321 8.01 17.05 -6.52
N VAL A 322 7.32 16.93 -5.40
CA VAL A 322 7.70 16.01 -4.32
C VAL A 322 7.48 14.57 -4.76
N THR A 323 6.35 14.27 -5.39
CA THR A 323 6.06 12.94 -5.94
C THR A 323 7.11 12.54 -6.97
N GLU A 324 7.50 13.46 -7.85
CA GLU A 324 8.59 13.22 -8.80
C GLU A 324 9.90 12.84 -8.10
N ALA A 325 10.32 13.61 -7.09
CA ALA A 325 11.56 13.35 -6.38
C ALA A 325 11.54 11.98 -5.67
N LEU A 326 10.44 11.69 -4.96
CA LEU A 326 10.24 10.44 -4.23
C LEU A 326 10.19 9.25 -5.19
N MET A 327 9.36 9.30 -6.23
CA MET A 327 9.21 8.19 -7.19
C MET A 327 10.48 7.99 -8.02
N GLY A 328 11.18 9.07 -8.37
CA GLY A 328 12.49 8.99 -9.01
C GLY A 328 13.52 8.27 -8.13
N ALA A 329 13.59 8.61 -6.83
CA ALA A 329 14.46 7.92 -5.88
C ALA A 329 14.04 6.45 -5.68
N PHE A 330 12.74 6.18 -5.58
CA PHE A 330 12.19 4.84 -5.45
C PHE A 330 12.59 3.96 -6.63
N TYR A 331 12.31 4.35 -7.88
CA TYR A 331 12.60 3.51 -9.04
C TYR A 331 14.10 3.30 -9.28
N ARG A 332 14.94 4.31 -8.98
CA ARG A 332 16.40 4.15 -9.02
C ARG A 332 16.87 3.09 -8.01
N THR A 333 16.36 3.16 -6.77
CA THR A 333 16.74 2.23 -5.70
C THR A 333 16.16 0.83 -5.92
N LEU A 334 14.95 0.73 -6.48
CA LEU A 334 14.32 -0.54 -6.82
C LEU A 334 15.15 -1.31 -7.85
N ARG A 335 15.69 -0.61 -8.86
CA ARG A 335 16.54 -1.25 -9.88
C ARG A 335 17.84 -1.82 -9.31
N THR A 336 18.42 -1.19 -8.28
CA THR A 336 19.66 -1.66 -7.66
C THR A 336 19.43 -2.77 -6.62
N HIS A 337 18.40 -2.67 -5.79
CA HIS A 337 18.19 -3.60 -4.67
C HIS A 337 17.11 -4.67 -4.91
N GLY A 338 16.20 -4.46 -5.85
CA GLY A 338 15.12 -5.38 -6.18
C GLY A 338 14.02 -5.56 -5.12
N ASP A 339 14.13 -4.87 -3.97
CA ASP A 339 13.17 -4.93 -2.87
C ASP A 339 12.37 -3.60 -2.81
N PRO A 340 11.07 -3.61 -3.13
CA PRO A 340 10.22 -2.42 -3.09
C PRO A 340 10.15 -1.75 -1.71
N ALA A 341 10.14 -2.52 -0.62
CA ALA A 341 10.01 -1.95 0.71
C ALA A 341 11.29 -1.19 1.10
N GLU A 342 12.46 -1.75 0.78
CA GLU A 342 13.76 -1.09 0.96
C GLU A 342 13.89 0.16 0.07
N ALA A 343 13.46 0.04 -1.20
CA ALA A 343 13.47 1.16 -2.14
C ALA A 343 12.59 2.31 -1.67
N LEU A 344 11.41 2.01 -1.11
CA LEU A 344 10.52 3.01 -0.55
C LEU A 344 11.14 3.65 0.68
N ALA A 345 11.62 2.87 1.65
CA ALA A 345 12.24 3.40 2.86
C ALA A 345 13.43 4.34 2.55
N ALA A 346 14.26 3.98 1.57
CA ALA A 346 15.34 4.85 1.11
C ALA A 346 14.82 6.15 0.47
N ALA A 347 13.82 6.07 -0.41
CA ALA A 347 13.21 7.24 -1.03
C ALA A 347 12.57 8.18 0.01
N MET A 348 11.84 7.62 0.98
CA MET A 348 11.22 8.37 2.07
C MET A 348 12.25 9.17 2.89
N ARG A 349 13.37 8.54 3.26
CA ARG A 349 14.44 9.21 4.02
C ARG A 349 15.08 10.35 3.22
N LEU A 350 15.33 10.14 1.93
CA LEU A 350 15.86 11.18 1.04
C LEU A 350 14.87 12.35 0.89
N THR A 351 13.59 12.06 0.64
CA THR A 351 12.56 13.10 0.51
C THR A 351 12.36 13.86 1.81
N ARG A 352 12.37 13.19 2.97
CA ARG A 352 12.23 13.84 4.29
C ARG A 352 13.35 14.84 4.57
N ALA A 353 14.57 14.57 4.12
CA ALA A 353 15.69 15.48 4.32
C ALA A 353 15.49 16.85 3.64
N GLU A 354 14.77 16.89 2.52
CA GLU A 354 14.46 18.12 1.78
C GLU A 354 13.07 18.69 2.15
N TRP A 355 12.09 17.82 2.42
CA TRP A 355 10.72 18.18 2.80
C TRP A 355 10.30 17.45 4.09
N PRO A 356 10.56 18.03 5.28
CA PRO A 356 10.36 17.33 6.56
C PRO A 356 8.92 16.94 6.88
N HIS A 357 7.93 17.65 6.34
CA HIS A 357 6.52 17.42 6.67
C HIS A 357 6.02 16.05 6.12
N PRO A 358 5.45 15.14 6.95
CA PRO A 358 5.04 13.79 6.54
C PRO A 358 4.11 13.69 5.33
N PHE A 359 3.32 14.74 5.08
CA PHE A 359 2.54 14.88 3.84
C PHE A 359 3.36 14.59 2.57
N HIS A 360 4.64 15.00 2.56
CA HIS A 360 5.53 14.90 1.41
C HIS A 360 6.18 13.52 1.24
N TRP A 361 6.63 12.91 2.34
CA TRP A 361 7.48 11.72 2.29
C TRP A 361 6.82 10.44 2.80
N ALA A 362 5.73 10.53 3.57
CA ALA A 362 5.00 9.35 4.07
C ALA A 362 3.69 8.96 3.34
N PRO A 363 3.40 9.39 2.09
CA PRO A 363 2.12 9.12 1.44
C PRO A 363 2.03 7.70 0.89
N PHE A 364 3.13 6.98 0.70
CA PHE A 364 3.12 5.66 0.06
C PHE A 364 3.38 4.54 1.07
N PHE A 365 2.86 3.36 0.77
CA PHE A 365 3.25 2.12 1.44
C PHE A 365 3.37 1.00 0.41
N THR A 366 4.13 -0.04 0.75
CA THR A 366 4.21 -1.24 -0.10
C THR A 366 3.31 -2.34 0.43
N VAL A 367 2.68 -3.07 -0.49
CA VAL A 367 2.10 -4.39 -0.19
C VAL A 367 3.06 -5.44 -0.70
N SER A 368 3.82 -6.08 0.19
CA SER A 368 4.85 -7.03 -0.22
C SER A 368 5.17 -8.03 0.88
N TRP A 369 5.81 -9.14 0.50
CA TRP A 369 6.42 -10.07 1.43
C TRP A 369 7.94 -9.99 1.30
N PRO A 370 8.68 -9.86 2.41
CA PRO A 370 10.13 -9.80 2.33
C PRO A 370 10.69 -11.13 1.81
N ARG A 371 11.60 -11.04 0.84
CA ARG A 371 12.25 -12.23 0.27
C ARG A 371 13.27 -12.76 1.26
N ARG A 372 13.40 -14.09 1.33
CA ARG A 372 14.64 -14.69 1.83
C ARG A 372 15.76 -14.25 0.88
N ARG A 373 16.72 -13.47 1.37
CA ARG A 373 17.99 -13.27 0.66
C ARG A 373 18.56 -14.66 0.37
N PRO A 374 19.03 -14.95 -0.86
CA PRO A 374 19.90 -16.09 -1.08
C PRO A 374 21.04 -15.99 -0.06
N ALA A 375 21.41 -17.10 0.58
CA ALA A 375 22.63 -17.13 1.37
C ALA A 375 23.75 -16.58 0.48
N ALA A 376 24.52 -15.62 0.99
CA ALA A 376 25.66 -15.10 0.25
C ALA A 376 26.50 -16.31 -0.17
N THR A 377 26.66 -16.53 -1.47
CA THR A 377 27.58 -17.55 -1.97
C THR A 377 28.93 -17.23 -1.31
N PRO A 378 29.55 -18.15 -0.56
CA PRO A 378 30.84 -17.87 0.04
C PRO A 378 31.75 -17.41 -1.08
N ALA A 379 32.38 -16.24 -0.91
CA ALA A 379 33.35 -15.74 -1.87
C ALA A 379 34.30 -16.90 -2.20
N GLY A 380 34.33 -17.27 -3.48
CA GLY A 380 35.09 -18.42 -3.95
C GLY A 380 36.49 -18.32 -3.38
N ARG A 381 36.89 -19.33 -2.61
CA ARG A 381 38.30 -19.55 -2.31
C ARG A 381 38.98 -19.68 -3.65
N SER A 382 39.78 -18.69 -4.01
CA SER A 382 40.76 -18.80 -5.08
C SER A 382 41.71 -19.94 -4.70
N ASN A 383 41.50 -21.11 -5.30
CA ASN A 383 42.51 -22.13 -5.41
C ASN A 383 43.25 -21.86 -6.73
N GLY A 384 44.57 -21.65 -6.64
CA GLY A 384 45.46 -21.47 -7.77
C GLY A 384 46.49 -20.40 -7.50
#